data_AF-A0AAU9QUJ0-F1
#
_entry.id   AF-A0AAU9QUJ0-F1
#
_cell.length_a   1.000
_cell.length_b   1.000
_cell.length_c   1.000
_cell.angle_alpha   90.00
_cell.angle_beta   90.00
_cell.angle_gamma   90.00
#
_symmetry.space_group_name_H-M   'P 1'
#
loop_
_entity.id
_entity.type
_entity.pdbx_description
1 polymer ?
#
loop_
_entity_poly.entity_id
_entity_poly.type
_entity_poly.pdbx_seq_one_letter_code
_entity_poly.pdbx_strand_id
1 'polypeptide(L)'
;MSGTSSPSWELLKKIVTASNSRNYDEMYLLIGSSDFVDKPQAAHAAITAIELVQDNVNNRKEELLRFVSNVGDMEMDFREAFRLSLLKDMLGLTESESE
;
A
#
# COMPACT_ATOMS: atom_id res chain seq x y z
N MET A 1 -8.47 15.81 27.33
CA MET A 1 -8.93 14.52 26.76
C MET A 1 -7.77 13.91 25.98
N SER A 2 -7.14 12.87 26.52
CA SER A 2 -6.06 12.12 25.86
C SER A 2 -6.71 11.18 24.84
N GLY A 3 -6.93 11.65 23.61
CA GLY A 3 -7.45 10.83 22.53
C GLY A 3 -6.36 9.91 22.00
N THR A 4 -6.40 8.63 22.37
CA THR A 4 -5.61 7.61 21.69
C THR A 4 -6.16 7.47 20.28
N SER A 5 -5.39 7.89 19.28
CA SER A 5 -5.72 7.69 17.87
C SER A 5 -5.82 6.20 17.54
N SER A 6 -6.71 5.84 16.62
CA SER A 6 -6.83 4.44 16.20
C SER A 6 -5.53 3.96 15.55
N PRO A 7 -5.16 2.67 15.69
CA PRO A 7 -3.98 2.12 15.03
C PRO A 7 -3.93 2.36 13.51
N SER A 8 -5.10 2.35 12.84
CA SER A 8 -5.25 2.70 11.42
C SER A 8 -4.82 4.15 11.14
N TRP A 9 -5.28 5.10 11.97
CA TRP A 9 -4.99 6.52 11.79
C TRP A 9 -3.51 6.85 12.03
N GLU A 10 -2.86 6.21 13.00
CA GLU A 10 -1.43 6.40 13.23
C GLU A 10 -0.58 5.81 12.11
N LEU A 11 -0.93 4.65 11.57
CA LEU A 11 -0.23 4.09 10.42
C LEU A 11 -0.40 4.96 9.19
N LEU A 12 -1.62 5.43 8.90
CA LEU A 12 -1.89 6.37 7.82
C LEU A 12 -1.01 7.61 7.92
N LYS A 13 -0.97 8.26 9.09
CA LYS A 13 -0.14 9.46 9.31
C LYS A 13 1.33 9.19 9.03
N LYS A 14 1.86 8.06 9.48
CA LYS A 14 3.27 7.69 9.25
C LYS A 14 3.56 7.54 7.76
N ILE A 15 2.72 6.82 7.03
CA ILE A 15 2.86 6.64 5.57
C ILE A 15 2.83 8.00 4.85
N VAL A 16 1.84 8.83 5.15
CA VAL A 16 1.70 10.17 4.54
C VAL A 16 2.88 11.07 4.88
N THR A 17 3.37 11.02 6.12
CA THR A 17 4.51 11.82 6.57
C THR A 17 5.80 11.39 5.86
N ALA A 18 6.06 10.09 5.77
CA ALA A 18 7.22 9.55 5.05
C ALA A 18 7.16 9.92 3.56
N SER A 19 5.99 9.79 2.93
CA SER A 19 5.78 10.18 1.53
C SER A 19 6.03 11.67 1.29
N ASN A 20 5.42 12.55 2.08
CA ASN A 20 5.54 14.01 1.93
C ASN A 20 6.95 14.53 2.23
N SER A 21 7.69 13.86 3.12
CA SER A 21 9.09 14.17 3.43
C SER A 21 10.08 13.55 2.45
N ARG A 22 9.60 12.79 1.44
CA ARG A 22 10.42 12.04 0.47
C ARG A 22 11.32 10.99 1.12
N ASN A 23 10.96 10.51 2.31
CA ASN A 23 11.62 9.38 2.95
C ASN A 23 11.02 8.07 2.43
N TYR A 24 11.32 7.74 1.18
CA TYR A 24 10.71 6.59 0.50
C TYR A 24 11.12 5.26 1.12
N ASP A 25 12.34 5.13 1.67
CA ASP A 25 12.77 3.91 2.36
C ASP A 25 11.89 3.61 3.58
N GLU A 26 11.63 4.62 4.42
CA GLU A 26 10.72 4.46 5.56
C GLU A 26 9.28 4.18 5.11
N MET A 27 8.82 4.87 4.06
CA MET A 27 7.48 4.65 3.50
C MET A 27 7.30 3.21 3.04
N TYR A 28 8.24 2.67 2.26
CA TYR A 28 8.17 1.30 1.77
C TYR A 28 8.36 0.26 2.87
N LEU A 29 9.19 0.54 3.88
CA LEU A 29 9.30 -0.30 5.07
C LEU A 29 7.95 -0.42 5.79
N LEU A 30 7.27 0.70 6.04
CA LEU A 30 5.94 0.73 6.68
C LEU A 30 4.90 -0.03 5.84
N ILE A 31 4.93 0.14 4.52
CA ILE A 31 4.03 -0.53 3.58
C ILE A 31 4.27 -2.05 3.57
N GLY A 32 5.52 -2.50 3.50
CA GLY A 32 5.86 -3.92 3.42
C GLY A 32 5.77 -4.69 4.75
N SER A 33 5.77 -4.00 5.89
CA SER A 33 5.73 -4.62 7.22
C SER A 33 4.36 -4.60 7.90
N SER A 34 3.38 -3.89 7.34
CA SER A 34 2.05 -3.72 7.96
C SER A 34 1.05 -4.75 7.45
N ASP A 35 0.22 -5.29 8.34
CA ASP A 35 -0.79 -6.31 8.02
C ASP A 35 -2.06 -5.74 7.37
N PHE A 36 -2.30 -4.43 7.47
CA PHE A 36 -3.49 -3.70 6.98
C PHE A 36 -4.88 -4.24 7.38
N VAL A 37 -4.96 -5.36 8.10
CA VAL A 37 -6.20 -5.94 8.65
C VAL A 37 -6.94 -4.88 9.47
N ASP A 38 -8.19 -4.61 9.11
CA ASP A 38 -9.06 -3.59 9.69
C ASP A 38 -8.49 -2.14 9.63
N LYS A 39 -7.61 -1.85 8.67
CA LYS A 39 -6.97 -0.53 8.47
C LYS A 39 -7.16 0.01 7.03
N PRO A 40 -8.40 0.09 6.51
CA PRO A 40 -8.64 0.44 5.11
C PRO A 40 -8.10 1.83 4.74
N GLN A 41 -8.20 2.81 5.65
CA GLN A 41 -7.69 4.16 5.38
C GLN A 41 -6.15 4.16 5.24
N ALA A 42 -5.45 3.34 6.02
CA ALA A 42 -4.00 3.20 5.90
C ALA A 42 -3.61 2.50 4.59
N ALA A 43 -4.38 1.49 4.16
CA ALA A 43 -4.16 0.81 2.88
C ALA A 43 -4.40 1.75 1.69
N HIS A 44 -5.46 2.58 1.75
CA HIS A 44 -5.74 3.62 0.74
C HIS A 44 -4.60 4.63 0.66
N ALA A 45 -4.08 5.08 1.81
CA ALA A 45 -2.93 5.97 1.86
C ALA A 45 -1.67 5.31 1.29
N ALA A 46 -1.41 4.03 1.61
CA ALA A 46 -0.30 3.26 1.06
C ALA A 46 -0.35 3.20 -0.47
N ILE A 47 -1.46 2.73 -1.06
CA ILE A 47 -1.56 2.61 -2.52
C ILE A 47 -1.52 3.98 -3.23
N THR A 48 -2.02 5.03 -2.58
CA THR A 48 -1.89 6.40 -3.10
C THR A 48 -0.44 6.88 -3.07
N ALA A 49 0.33 6.53 -2.04
CA ALA A 49 1.71 6.96 -1.87
C ALA A 49 2.71 6.21 -2.77
N ILE A 50 2.37 4.99 -3.22
CA ILE A 50 3.21 4.19 -4.12
C ILE A 50 3.32 4.87 -5.49
N GLU A 51 4.54 5.13 -5.94
CA GLU A 51 4.80 5.60 -7.30
C GLU A 51 4.76 4.41 -8.28
N LEU A 52 3.76 4.38 -9.17
CA LEU A 52 3.55 3.31 -10.15
C LEU A 52 4.41 3.53 -11.40
N VAL A 53 5.73 3.48 -11.21
CA VAL A 53 6.75 3.55 -12.26
C VAL A 53 7.57 2.26 -12.20
N GLN A 54 7.86 1.67 -13.37
CA GLN A 54 8.46 0.32 -13.46
C GLN A 54 9.75 0.18 -12.64
N ASP A 55 10.66 1.16 -12.73
CA ASP A 55 11.92 1.14 -11.99
C ASP A 55 11.69 1.12 -10.46
N ASN A 56 10.72 1.91 -9.98
CA ASN A 56 10.38 1.94 -8.57
C ASN A 56 9.75 0.60 -8.12
N VAL A 57 8.85 0.04 -8.92
CA VAL A 57 8.25 -1.27 -8.64
C VAL A 57 9.30 -2.38 -8.58
N ASN A 58 10.25 -2.39 -9.52
CA ASN A 58 11.34 -3.35 -9.55
C ASN A 58 12.25 -3.22 -8.31
N ASN A 59 12.58 -1.99 -7.91
CA ASN A 59 13.46 -1.73 -6.76
C ASN A 59 12.81 -2.05 -5.40
N ARG A 60 11.47 -2.12 -5.33
CA ARG A 60 10.70 -2.35 -4.09
C ARG A 60 9.83 -3.60 -4.18
N LYS A 61 10.22 -4.55 -5.03
CA LYS A 61 9.38 -5.69 -5.40
C LYS A 61 8.92 -6.49 -4.19
N GLU A 62 9.81 -6.75 -3.23
CA GLU A 62 9.47 -7.55 -2.05
C GLU A 62 8.44 -6.86 -1.15
N GLU A 63 8.62 -5.58 -0.84
CA GLU A 63 7.70 -4.81 -0.02
C GLU A 63 6.33 -4.67 -0.69
N LEU A 64 6.32 -4.48 -2.01
CA LEU A 64 5.10 -4.35 -2.81
C LEU A 64 4.33 -5.68 -2.91
N LEU A 65 5.02 -6.81 -3.07
CA LEU A 65 4.39 -8.14 -3.02
C LEU A 65 3.76 -8.41 -1.65
N ARG A 66 4.47 -8.08 -0.56
CA ARG A 66 3.92 -8.20 0.80
C ARG A 66 2.71 -7.29 1.00
N PHE A 67 2.78 -6.04 0.54
CA PHE A 67 1.67 -5.12 0.58
C PHE A 67 0.43 -5.69 -0.12
N VAL A 68 0.58 -6.16 -1.37
CA VAL A 68 -0.54 -6.77 -2.12
C VAL A 68 -1.13 -7.96 -1.37
N SER A 69 -0.29 -8.83 -0.80
CA SER A 69 -0.75 -9.96 0.01
C SER A 69 -1.51 -9.52 1.28
N ASN A 70 -1.07 -8.44 1.92
CA ASN A 70 -1.63 -7.98 3.20
C ASN A 70 -2.92 -7.18 3.03
N VAL A 71 -3.11 -6.48 1.90
CA VAL A 71 -4.40 -5.83 1.60
C VAL A 71 -5.45 -6.84 1.12
N GLY A 72 -5.06 -7.96 0.52
CA GLY A 72 -5.97 -9.04 0.15
C GLY A 72 -7.18 -8.57 -0.66
N ASP A 73 -8.37 -9.05 -0.28
CA ASP A 73 -9.67 -8.72 -0.87
C ASP A 73 -10.35 -7.50 -0.20
N MET A 74 -9.56 -6.58 0.35
CA MET A 74 -10.08 -5.37 0.98
C MET A 74 -10.91 -4.55 -0.01
N GLU A 75 -12.12 -4.16 0.41
CA GLU A 75 -12.97 -3.25 -0.36
C GLU A 75 -12.27 -1.88 -0.45
N MET A 76 -12.01 -1.43 -1.67
CA MET A 76 -11.37 -0.16 -1.97
C MET A 76 -12.25 0.70 -2.87
N ASP A 77 -12.12 2.02 -2.73
CA ASP A 77 -12.71 2.97 -3.65
C ASP A 77 -12.13 2.78 -5.07
N PHE A 78 -12.89 3.21 -6.09
CA PHE A 78 -12.54 2.97 -7.50
C PHE A 78 -11.09 3.32 -7.85
N ARG A 79 -10.58 4.45 -7.34
CA ARG A 79 -9.22 4.93 -7.66
C ARG A 79 -8.16 3.99 -7.07
N GLU A 80 -8.33 3.61 -5.81
CA GLU A 80 -7.40 2.73 -5.08
C GLU A 80 -7.45 1.31 -5.65
N ALA A 81 -8.64 0.80 -5.97
CA ALA A 81 -8.83 -0.48 -6.65
C ALA A 81 -8.14 -0.51 -8.03
N PHE A 82 -8.31 0.54 -8.83
CA PHE A 82 -7.66 0.66 -10.14
C PHE A 82 -6.13 0.69 -10.00
N ARG A 83 -5.60 1.47 -9.06
CA ARG A 83 -4.15 1.54 -8.80
C ARG A 83 -3.58 0.24 -8.28
N LEU A 84 -4.31 -0.47 -7.43
CA LEU A 84 -3.92 -1.79 -6.94
C LEU A 84 -3.87 -2.81 -8.08
N SER A 85 -4.85 -2.76 -9.00
CA SER A 85 -4.85 -3.60 -10.20
C SER A 85 -3.63 -3.33 -11.09
N LEU A 86 -3.30 -2.06 -11.36
CA LEU A 86 -2.08 -1.70 -12.08
C LEU A 86 -0.81 -2.18 -11.38
N LEU A 87 -0.74 -2.04 -10.05
CA LEU A 87 0.40 -2.55 -9.27
C LEU A 87 0.53 -4.07 -9.41
N LYS A 88 -0.57 -4.82 -9.31
CA LYS A 88 -0.59 -6.27 -9.49
C LYS A 88 -0.09 -6.68 -10.88
N ASP A 89 -0.54 -6.00 -11.93
CA ASP A 89 -0.07 -6.21 -13.31
C ASP A 89 1.45 -5.96 -13.44
N MET A 90 1.94 -4.83 -12.94
CA MET A 90 3.37 -4.50 -12.95
C MET A 90 4.25 -5.48 -12.15
N LEU A 91 3.67 -6.15 -11.15
CA LEU A 91 4.33 -7.20 -10.36
C LEU A 91 4.26 -8.59 -11.01
N GLY A 92 3.50 -8.74 -12.10
CA GLY A 92 3.23 -10.02 -12.76
C GLY A 92 2.27 -10.92 -11.99
N LEU A 93 1.36 -10.33 -11.20
CA LEU A 93 0.32 -11.01 -10.44
C LEU A 93 -1.02 -11.05 -11.19
N THR A 94 -1.01 -11.04 -12.52
CA THR A 94 -2.22 -11.14 -13.33
C THR A 94 -2.99 -12.38 -12.90
N GLU A 95 -4.30 -12.23 -12.67
CA GLU A 95 -5.20 -13.36 -12.46
C GLU A 95 -4.95 -14.34 -13.60
N SER A 96 -4.51 -15.56 -13.25
CA SER A 96 -4.49 -16.66 -14.20
C SER A 96 -5.85 -16.66 -14.87
N GLU A 97 -5.85 -16.44 -16.19
CA GLU A 97 -7.05 -16.46 -17.02
C GLU A 97 -7.87 -17.66 -16.57
N SER A 98 -9.03 -17.39 -15.98
CA SER A 98 -9.92 -18.44 -15.53
C SER A 98 -10.40 -19.14 -16.79
N GLU A 99 -9.86 -20.33 -17.05
CA GLU A 99 -10.38 -21.27 -18.06
C GLU A 99 -11.84 -21.61 -17.78
#